data_AF-A0A9E4I896-F1
#
_entry.id   AF-A0A9E4I896-F1
#
_cell.length_a   1.000
_cell.length_b   1.000
_cell.length_c   1.000
_cell.angle_alpha   90.00
_cell.angle_beta   90.00
_cell.angle_gamma   90.00
#
_symmetry.space_group_name_H-M   'P 1'
#
loop_
_entity.id
_entity.type
_entity.pdbx_description
1 polymer ?
#
loop_
_entity_poly.entity_id
_entity_poly.type
_entity_poly.pdbx_seq_one_letter_code
_entity_poly.pdbx_strand_id
1 'polypeptide(L)'
;GSFEDWTTIAGSDENTTSHTIRNLTNGTEYTLELRAKNTAVGPQASTTFRMPPAAPSGLVATPGDEEVRLDWDDPNDHTITGYEVSTDGGTSFAYISGSGAGTTSHTVTKLSDGSDADLTNGTEYVLALRAKNASGEGPVASASARPRTLPAAPSGLVATPGDSEVTLNWINPGNNTITHYEVSTDGG
;
A
#
# COMPACT_ATOMS: atom_id res chain seq x y z
N GLY A 1 -11.17 19.24 -30.98
CA GLY A 1 -12.34 20.14 -30.99
C GLY A 1 -12.59 20.55 -29.57
N SER A 2 -12.22 21.79 -29.23
CA SER A 2 -12.30 22.37 -27.90
C SER A 2 -13.71 22.92 -27.65
N PHE A 3 -14.49 22.22 -26.85
CA PHE A 3 -15.62 22.82 -26.16
C PHE A 3 -15.17 23.08 -24.73
N GLU A 4 -14.67 24.30 -24.49
CA GLU A 4 -14.47 24.80 -23.15
C GLU A 4 -15.84 25.15 -22.57
N ASP A 5 -16.46 24.19 -21.88
CA ASP A 5 -17.69 24.44 -21.14
C ASP A 5 -17.35 25.21 -19.85
N TRP A 6 -17.31 26.54 -19.98
CA TRP A 6 -17.12 27.45 -18.86
C TRP A 6 -18.31 27.35 -17.89
N THR A 7 -18.04 26.96 -16.65
CA THR A 7 -19.03 26.93 -15.57
C THR A 7 -18.90 28.18 -14.70
N THR A 8 -20.01 28.88 -14.45
CA THR A 8 -20.03 30.01 -13.52
C THR A 8 -19.92 29.53 -12.08
N ILE A 9 -19.02 30.11 -11.30
CA ILE A 9 -18.95 29.89 -9.85
C ILE A 9 -20.19 30.55 -9.23
N ALA A 10 -21.12 29.74 -8.75
CA ALA A 10 -22.38 30.23 -8.19
C ALA A 10 -22.12 31.14 -6.98
N GLY A 11 -22.70 32.35 -7.00
CA GLY A 11 -22.57 33.32 -5.91
C GLY A 11 -21.27 34.12 -5.87
N SER A 12 -20.39 33.99 -6.88
CA SER A 12 -19.16 34.79 -6.94
C SER A 12 -19.45 36.26 -7.27
N ASP A 13 -18.69 37.15 -6.64
CA ASP A 13 -18.69 38.60 -6.82
C ASP A 13 -17.25 39.15 -6.88
N GLU A 14 -17.09 40.47 -6.87
CA GLU A 14 -15.78 41.15 -6.90
C GLU A 14 -14.87 40.85 -5.69
N ASN A 15 -15.42 40.33 -4.59
CA ASN A 15 -14.67 39.99 -3.38
C ASN A 15 -14.32 38.49 -3.32
N THR A 16 -14.81 37.70 -4.28
CA THR A 16 -14.57 36.25 -4.32
C THR A 16 -13.16 35.95 -4.80
N THR A 17 -12.31 35.49 -3.88
CA THR A 17 -10.88 35.19 -4.13
C THR A 17 -10.54 33.70 -3.99
N SER A 18 -11.53 32.84 -3.74
CA SER A 18 -11.32 31.40 -3.63
C SER A 18 -12.54 30.60 -4.10
N HIS A 19 -12.28 29.40 -4.61
CA HIS A 19 -13.29 28.41 -4.95
C HIS A 19 -12.69 27.00 -4.84
N THR A 20 -13.50 26.03 -4.42
CA THR A 20 -13.07 24.64 -4.30
C THR A 20 -13.72 23.79 -5.38
N ILE A 21 -12.91 23.29 -6.31
CA ILE A 21 -13.30 22.24 -7.25
C ILE A 21 -13.23 20.89 -6.52
N ARG A 22 -14.29 20.09 -6.64
CA ARG A 22 -14.40 18.77 -6.00
C ARG A 22 -14.45 17.68 -7.07
N ASN A 23 -14.31 16.43 -6.63
CA ASN A 23 -14.40 15.23 -7.48
C ASN A 23 -13.34 15.17 -8.59
N LEU A 24 -12.16 15.76 -8.34
CA LEU A 24 -10.98 15.51 -9.17
C LEU A 24 -10.50 14.07 -8.95
N THR A 25 -9.94 13.48 -10.00
CA THR A 25 -9.42 12.12 -9.99
C THR A 25 -7.96 12.13 -9.55
N ASN A 26 -7.62 11.29 -8.57
CA ASN A 26 -6.24 11.11 -8.13
C ASN A 26 -5.37 10.55 -9.27
N GLY A 27 -4.08 10.89 -9.25
CA GLY A 27 -3.11 10.55 -10.30
C GLY A 27 -3.33 11.27 -11.65
N THR A 28 -4.35 12.14 -11.74
CA THR A 28 -4.68 12.87 -12.98
C THR A 28 -4.08 14.28 -12.95
N GLU A 29 -3.56 14.71 -14.10
CA GLU A 29 -3.12 16.09 -14.34
C GLU A 29 -4.28 16.91 -14.90
N TYR A 30 -4.44 18.12 -14.38
CA TYR A 30 -5.47 19.06 -14.77
C TYR A 30 -4.83 20.39 -15.15
N THR A 31 -5.30 20.95 -16.27
CA THR A 31 -5.13 22.37 -16.57
C THR A 31 -6.40 23.09 -16.19
N LEU A 32 -6.28 24.10 -15.32
CA LEU A 32 -7.39 24.96 -14.92
C LEU A 32 -7.23 26.34 -15.51
N GLU A 33 -8.35 26.87 -15.96
CA GLU A 33 -8.45 28.22 -16.50
C GLU A 33 -9.50 29.00 -15.72
N LEU A 34 -9.20 30.28 -15.44
CA LEU A 34 -10.07 31.17 -14.68
C LEU A 34 -10.10 32.54 -15.36
N ARG A 35 -11.30 33.08 -15.54
CA ARG A 35 -11.50 34.42 -16.12
C ARG A 35 -12.60 35.18 -15.38
N ALA A 36 -12.42 36.49 -15.27
CA ALA A 36 -13.45 37.39 -14.77
C ALA A 36 -14.42 37.78 -15.91
N LYS A 37 -15.69 38.00 -15.55
CA LYS A 37 -16.72 38.44 -16.49
C LYS A 37 -17.57 39.54 -15.86
N ASN A 38 -17.78 40.62 -16.59
CA ASN A 38 -18.79 41.64 -16.32
C ASN A 38 -19.75 41.71 -17.54
N THR A 39 -20.09 42.88 -18.05
CA THR A 39 -20.78 43.01 -19.35
C THR A 39 -19.95 42.48 -20.52
N ALA A 40 -18.63 42.35 -20.35
CA ALA A 40 -17.69 41.71 -21.27
C ALA A 40 -16.95 40.54 -20.59
N VAL A 41 -16.29 39.71 -21.40
CA VAL A 41 -15.43 38.62 -20.93
C VAL A 41 -13.98 39.11 -20.91
N GLY A 42 -13.32 38.99 -19.75
CA GLY A 42 -11.90 39.34 -19.59
C GLY A 42 -10.94 38.25 -20.09
N PRO A 43 -9.63 38.51 -20.09
CA PRO A 43 -8.62 37.48 -20.35
C PRO A 43 -8.66 36.37 -19.28
N GLN A 44 -8.11 35.20 -19.62
CA GLN A 44 -7.99 34.07 -18.69
C GLN A 44 -6.59 33.95 -18.10
N ALA A 45 -6.53 33.53 -16.84
CA ALA A 45 -5.35 32.94 -16.23
C ALA A 45 -5.42 31.41 -16.41
N SER A 46 -4.26 30.75 -16.47
CA SER A 46 -4.17 29.28 -16.60
C SER A 46 -3.07 28.73 -15.69
N THR A 47 -3.29 27.55 -15.13
CA THR A 47 -2.29 26.80 -14.36
C THR A 47 -2.50 25.30 -14.53
N THR A 48 -1.42 24.54 -14.47
CA THR A 48 -1.44 23.07 -14.54
C THR A 48 -0.95 22.50 -13.22
N PHE A 49 -1.65 21.50 -12.71
CA PHE A 49 -1.27 20.77 -11.52
C PHE A 49 -1.69 19.31 -11.64
N ARG A 50 -1.11 18.47 -10.78
CA ARG A 50 -1.41 17.05 -10.71
C ARG A 50 -1.97 16.72 -9.34
N MET A 51 -2.98 15.86 -9.29
CA MET A 51 -3.47 15.31 -8.03
C MET A 51 -2.46 14.28 -7.47
N PRO A 52 -2.37 14.10 -6.14
CA PRO A 52 -1.63 12.98 -5.55
C PRO A 52 -2.07 11.64 -6.15
N PRO A 53 -1.24 10.58 -6.08
CA PRO A 53 -1.56 9.29 -6.67
C PRO A 53 -2.85 8.70 -6.08
N ALA A 54 -3.49 7.78 -6.79
CA ALA A 54 -4.56 6.98 -6.21
C ALA A 54 -4.02 6.03 -5.12
N ALA A 55 -4.90 5.52 -4.26
CA ALA A 55 -4.51 4.48 -3.31
C ALA A 55 -4.06 3.22 -4.09
N PRO A 56 -3.06 2.49 -3.59
CA PRO A 56 -2.77 1.14 -4.09
C PRO A 56 -4.03 0.26 -3.98
N SER A 57 -4.22 -0.70 -4.89
CA SER A 57 -5.33 -1.66 -4.81
C SER A 57 -4.85 -3.06 -4.48
N GLY A 58 -5.77 -3.98 -4.18
CA GLY A 58 -5.42 -5.39 -3.97
C GLY A 58 -4.46 -5.64 -2.79
N LEU A 59 -4.40 -4.75 -1.80
CA LEU A 59 -3.48 -4.88 -0.67
C LEU A 59 -3.75 -6.17 0.13
N VAL A 60 -2.78 -7.06 0.15
CA VAL A 60 -2.77 -8.29 0.94
C VAL A 60 -1.64 -8.20 1.97
N ALA A 61 -1.92 -8.60 3.20
CA ALA A 61 -0.96 -8.67 4.29
C ALA A 61 -0.78 -10.13 4.74
N THR A 62 0.40 -10.69 4.43
CA THR A 62 0.76 -12.07 4.77
C THR A 62 1.68 -12.07 5.98
N PRO A 63 1.26 -12.61 7.15
CA PRO A 63 2.09 -12.61 8.35
C PRO A 63 3.23 -13.64 8.24
N GLY A 64 4.43 -13.21 8.63
CA GLY A 64 5.60 -14.05 8.87
C GLY A 64 6.03 -13.99 10.34
N ASP A 65 7.27 -14.43 10.61
CA ASP A 65 7.89 -14.37 11.94
C ASP A 65 8.47 -12.97 12.16
N GLU A 66 7.90 -12.21 13.10
CA GLU A 66 8.28 -10.80 13.37
C GLU A 66 8.19 -9.87 12.13
N GLU A 67 7.42 -10.27 11.13
CA GLU A 67 7.29 -9.55 9.87
C GLU A 67 5.89 -9.68 9.26
N VAL A 68 5.55 -8.76 8.37
CA VAL A 68 4.37 -8.84 7.50
C VAL A 68 4.81 -8.53 6.07
N ARG A 69 4.60 -9.47 5.15
CA ARG A 69 4.77 -9.21 3.73
C ARG A 69 3.50 -8.55 3.18
N LEU A 70 3.66 -7.38 2.60
CA LEU A 70 2.63 -6.69 1.85
C LEU A 70 2.83 -6.95 0.36
N ASP A 71 1.74 -7.27 -0.32
CA ASP A 71 1.64 -7.36 -1.79
C ASP A 71 0.45 -6.49 -2.23
N TRP A 72 0.60 -5.73 -3.32
CA TRP A 72 -0.43 -4.82 -3.82
C TRP A 72 -0.29 -4.55 -5.32
N ASP A 73 -1.35 -3.99 -5.91
CA ASP A 73 -1.34 -3.47 -7.28
C ASP A 73 -0.92 -1.99 -7.27
N ASP A 74 0.10 -1.66 -8.08
CA ASP A 74 0.52 -0.27 -8.32
C ASP A 74 -0.63 0.52 -8.98
N PRO A 75 -0.87 1.79 -8.59
CA PRO A 75 -1.91 2.64 -9.19
C PRO A 75 -1.75 2.93 -10.70
N ASN A 76 -0.69 2.43 -11.34
CA ASN A 76 -0.30 2.70 -12.73
C ASN A 76 -0.02 4.19 -12.98
N ASP A 77 0.52 4.88 -11.98
CA ASP A 77 0.93 6.28 -12.06
C ASP A 77 2.47 6.38 -12.08
N HIS A 78 3.02 6.70 -13.26
CA HIS A 78 4.47 6.83 -13.45
C HIS A 78 5.10 7.98 -12.66
N THR A 79 4.29 8.86 -12.06
CA THR A 79 4.77 9.99 -11.24
C THR A 79 5.00 9.61 -9.79
N ILE A 80 4.62 8.39 -9.37
CA ILE A 80 4.86 7.89 -8.02
C ILE A 80 6.37 7.91 -7.74
N THR A 81 6.75 8.70 -6.74
CA THR A 81 8.13 8.83 -6.27
C THR A 81 8.45 7.92 -5.10
N GLY A 82 7.43 7.31 -4.50
CA GLY A 82 7.59 6.27 -3.49
C GLY A 82 6.30 5.90 -2.79
N TYR A 83 6.43 4.95 -1.88
CA TYR A 83 5.36 4.42 -1.05
C TYR A 83 5.68 4.60 0.43
N GLU A 84 4.64 4.73 1.23
CA GLU A 84 4.72 4.88 2.67
C GLU A 84 3.80 3.86 3.35
N VAL A 85 4.29 3.25 4.42
CA VAL A 85 3.57 2.22 5.18
C VAL A 85 3.40 2.66 6.63
N SER A 86 2.23 2.37 7.17
CA SER A 86 1.86 2.56 8.56
C SER A 86 1.64 1.20 9.22
N THR A 87 2.03 1.05 10.48
CA THR A 87 1.72 -0.11 11.33
C THR A 87 0.66 0.19 12.39
N ASP A 88 0.12 1.42 12.43
CA ASP A 88 -0.79 1.93 13.45
C ASP A 88 -2.10 2.51 12.88
N GLY A 89 -2.53 2.00 11.73
CA GLY A 89 -3.77 2.39 11.09
C GLY A 89 -3.77 3.77 10.43
N GLY A 90 -2.57 4.30 10.13
CA GLY A 90 -2.38 5.58 9.45
C GLY A 90 -2.12 6.76 10.37
N THR A 91 -1.75 6.53 11.63
CA THR A 91 -1.36 7.60 12.56
C THR A 91 0.08 8.06 12.28
N SER A 92 0.97 7.12 12.02
CA SER A 92 2.36 7.35 11.58
C SER A 92 2.65 6.59 10.28
N PHE A 93 3.60 7.10 9.49
CA PHE A 93 4.02 6.50 8.23
C PHE A 93 5.54 6.48 8.13
N ALA A 94 6.09 5.34 7.72
CA ALA A 94 7.48 5.15 7.36
C ALA A 94 7.62 5.09 5.83
N TYR A 95 8.65 5.73 5.30
CA TYR A 95 8.97 5.68 3.89
C TYR A 95 9.60 4.33 3.51
N ILE A 96 9.10 3.70 2.45
CA ILE A 96 9.69 2.47 1.91
C ILE A 96 10.89 2.86 1.04
N SER A 97 12.08 2.72 1.61
CA SER A 97 13.35 3.02 0.92
C SER A 97 13.48 2.27 -0.41
N GLY A 98 13.79 3.00 -1.48
CA GLY A 98 13.94 2.42 -2.83
C GLY A 98 12.64 2.15 -3.58
N SER A 99 11.48 2.45 -2.99
CA SER A 99 10.19 2.35 -3.69
C SER A 99 9.97 3.51 -4.68
N GLY A 100 9.12 3.27 -5.67
CA GLY A 100 8.71 4.20 -6.72
C GLY A 100 7.64 3.54 -7.60
N ALA A 101 7.27 4.17 -8.72
CA ALA A 101 6.32 3.59 -9.67
C ALA A 101 6.69 2.14 -10.05
N GLY A 102 5.70 1.25 -10.01
CA GLY A 102 5.86 -0.19 -10.27
C GLY A 102 6.31 -1.03 -9.08
N THR A 103 6.50 -0.44 -7.90
CA THR A 103 6.70 -1.22 -6.67
C THR A 103 5.39 -1.87 -6.26
N THR A 104 5.41 -3.19 -6.05
CA THR A 104 4.19 -3.99 -5.77
C THR A 104 4.29 -4.85 -4.51
N SER A 105 5.43 -4.81 -3.80
CA SER A 105 5.56 -5.52 -2.54
C SER A 105 6.60 -4.92 -1.60
N HIS A 106 6.44 -5.18 -0.31
CA HIS A 106 7.37 -4.76 0.74
C HIS A 106 7.18 -5.64 1.98
N THR A 107 8.28 -6.02 2.64
CA THR A 107 8.24 -6.73 3.92
C THR A 107 8.44 -5.73 5.04
N VAL A 108 7.43 -5.60 5.89
CA VAL A 108 7.42 -4.73 7.07
C VAL A 108 7.99 -5.51 8.25
N THR A 109 9.12 -5.03 8.79
CA THR A 109 9.77 -5.60 9.98
C THR A 109 9.87 -4.62 11.14
N LYS A 110 9.66 -3.32 10.87
CA LYS A 110 9.77 -2.23 11.85
C LYS A 110 8.46 -1.47 12.01
N LEU A 111 8.23 -0.91 13.21
CA LEU A 111 7.11 -0.01 13.47
C LEU A 111 7.26 1.30 12.69
N SER A 112 6.14 1.89 12.26
CA SER A 112 6.11 3.14 11.49
C SER A 112 6.29 4.42 12.33
N ASP A 113 6.43 4.30 13.65
CA ASP A 113 6.49 5.41 14.61
C ASP A 113 7.89 6.05 14.74
N GLY A 114 8.88 5.51 14.02
CA GLY A 114 10.27 5.98 14.05
C GLY A 114 11.07 5.52 15.28
N SER A 115 10.55 4.57 16.06
CA SER A 115 11.25 4.01 17.22
C SER A 115 12.33 2.97 16.89
N ASP A 116 12.44 2.55 15.63
CA ASP A 116 13.24 1.39 15.17
C ASP A 116 12.89 0.05 15.86
N ALA A 117 11.76 -0.02 16.56
CA ALA A 117 11.26 -1.25 17.17
C ALA A 117 10.76 -2.25 16.10
N ASP A 118 10.95 -3.54 16.37
CA ASP A 118 10.48 -4.63 15.53
C ASP A 118 8.98 -4.93 15.73
N LEU A 119 8.37 -5.58 14.74
CA LEU A 119 7.04 -6.14 14.89
C LEU A 119 7.07 -7.30 15.90
N THR A 120 6.05 -7.39 16.74
CA THR A 120 5.95 -8.43 17.77
C THR A 120 4.98 -9.52 17.34
N ASN A 121 5.42 -10.78 17.43
CA ASN A 121 4.56 -11.93 17.21
C ASN A 121 3.36 -11.95 18.17
N GLY A 122 2.18 -12.23 17.62
CA GLY A 122 0.94 -12.20 18.38
C GLY A 122 0.38 -10.79 18.63
N THR A 123 0.98 -9.72 18.09
CA THR A 123 0.36 -8.39 18.08
C THR A 123 -0.35 -8.18 16.75
N GLU A 124 -1.62 -7.78 16.77
CA GLU A 124 -2.32 -7.38 15.54
C GLU A 124 -1.88 -5.97 15.16
N TYR A 125 -1.49 -5.80 13.91
CA TYR A 125 -1.17 -4.51 13.31
C TYR A 125 -2.24 -4.16 12.27
N VAL A 126 -2.64 -2.90 12.24
CA VAL A 126 -3.46 -2.35 11.14
C VAL A 126 -2.49 -1.66 10.20
N LEU A 127 -2.19 -2.33 9.09
CA LEU A 127 -1.27 -1.85 8.08
C LEU A 127 -2.02 -0.91 7.13
N ALA A 128 -1.45 0.27 6.89
CA ALA A 128 -1.95 1.17 5.86
C ALA A 128 -0.84 1.50 4.87
N LEU A 129 -1.14 1.48 3.57
CA LEU A 129 -0.20 1.75 2.49
C LEU A 129 -0.71 2.89 1.63
N ARG A 130 0.15 3.86 1.29
CA ARG A 130 -0.16 4.93 0.34
C ARG A 130 1.00 5.18 -0.61
N ALA A 131 0.68 5.63 -1.82
CA ALA A 131 1.65 6.13 -2.78
C ALA A 131 1.78 7.65 -2.67
N LYS A 132 2.93 8.20 -3.07
CA LYS A 132 3.17 9.65 -3.09
C LYS A 132 3.85 10.10 -4.37
N ASN A 133 3.61 11.35 -4.74
CA ASN A 133 4.32 12.05 -5.82
C ASN A 133 4.70 13.48 -5.37
N ALA A 134 5.17 14.31 -6.30
CA ALA A 134 5.55 15.69 -6.01
C ALA A 134 4.38 16.58 -5.51
N SER A 135 3.13 16.19 -5.76
CA SER A 135 1.94 16.90 -5.26
C SER A 135 1.55 16.49 -3.84
N GLY A 136 2.17 15.45 -3.29
CA GLY A 136 1.92 14.95 -1.94
C GLY A 136 1.45 13.50 -1.92
N GLU A 137 0.84 13.13 -0.80
CA GLU A 137 0.44 11.77 -0.49
C GLU A 137 -0.98 11.46 -0.96
N GLY A 138 -1.15 10.27 -1.54
CA GLY A 138 -2.45 9.74 -1.93
C GLY A 138 -3.26 9.20 -0.74
N PRO A 139 -4.50 8.76 -0.99
CA PRO A 139 -5.29 8.02 -0.02
C PRO A 139 -4.66 6.66 0.31
N VAL A 140 -5.11 6.07 1.42
CA VAL A 140 -4.57 4.81 1.95
C VAL A 140 -5.38 3.59 1.48
N ALA A 141 -4.70 2.48 1.30
CA ALA A 141 -5.26 1.13 1.36
C ALA A 141 -4.91 0.50 2.72
N SER A 142 -5.78 -0.34 3.27
CA SER A 142 -5.58 -0.93 4.60
C SER A 142 -5.78 -2.45 4.61
N ALA A 143 -4.96 -3.14 5.38
CA ALA A 143 -5.09 -4.56 5.70
C ALA A 143 -4.62 -4.81 7.13
N SER A 144 -5.06 -5.90 7.76
CA SER A 144 -4.60 -6.28 9.10
C SER A 144 -3.86 -7.60 9.06
N ALA A 145 -2.79 -7.69 9.84
CA ALA A 145 -2.05 -8.94 10.01
C ALA A 145 -1.50 -9.05 11.43
N ARG A 146 -1.33 -10.30 11.85
CA ARG A 146 -0.75 -10.67 13.14
C ARG A 146 0.46 -11.56 12.88
N PRO A 147 1.69 -11.03 12.98
CA PRO A 147 2.91 -11.82 12.90
C PRO A 147 2.83 -13.03 13.83
N ARG A 148 3.43 -14.13 13.42
CA ARG A 148 3.40 -15.38 14.18
C ARG A 148 4.71 -16.14 13.97
N THR A 149 5.14 -16.84 15.00
CA THR A 149 6.25 -17.78 14.87
C THR A 149 5.88 -18.88 13.87
N LEU A 150 6.76 -19.11 12.91
CA LEU A 150 6.62 -20.24 11.99
C LEU A 150 7.11 -21.54 12.67
N PRO A 151 6.48 -22.69 12.39
CA PRO A 151 7.08 -23.99 12.58
C PRO A 151 8.48 -24.05 11.96
N ALA A 152 9.50 -24.30 12.78
CA ALA A 152 10.80 -24.68 12.26
C ALA A 152 10.69 -26.04 11.55
N ALA A 153 11.60 -26.31 10.60
CA ALA A 153 11.59 -27.56 9.86
C ALA A 153 11.92 -28.76 10.77
N PRO A 154 11.26 -29.93 10.59
CA PRO A 154 11.71 -31.17 11.19
C PRO A 154 13.18 -31.45 10.86
N SER A 155 13.95 -31.98 11.81
CA SER A 155 15.35 -32.38 11.56
C SER A 155 15.50 -33.89 11.62
N GLY A 156 16.62 -34.42 11.11
CA GLY A 156 16.89 -35.87 11.17
C GLY A 156 15.84 -36.74 10.49
N LEU A 157 15.25 -36.28 9.38
CA LEU A 157 14.30 -37.06 8.61
C LEU A 157 14.98 -38.30 8.04
N VAL A 158 14.49 -39.47 8.41
CA VAL A 158 14.92 -40.79 7.93
C VAL A 158 13.71 -41.52 7.36
N ALA A 159 13.86 -42.04 6.15
CA ALA A 159 12.87 -42.90 5.51
C ALA A 159 13.38 -44.35 5.51
N THR A 160 12.57 -45.28 6.04
CA THR A 160 12.87 -46.72 6.02
C THR A 160 11.84 -47.44 5.13
N PRO A 161 12.26 -47.94 3.95
CA PRO A 161 11.36 -48.65 3.04
C PRO A 161 11.00 -50.04 3.56
N GLY A 162 9.75 -50.44 3.34
CA GLY A 162 9.20 -51.79 3.56
C GLY A 162 8.56 -52.34 2.29
N ASP A 163 7.84 -53.47 2.40
CA ASP A 163 7.08 -54.02 1.27
C ASP A 163 5.85 -53.13 0.99
N SER A 164 5.93 -52.33 -0.07
CA SER A 164 4.88 -51.39 -0.49
C SER A 164 4.54 -50.30 0.55
N GLU A 165 5.47 -49.97 1.44
CA GLU A 165 5.31 -48.92 2.45
C GLU A 165 6.63 -48.18 2.73
N VAL A 166 6.54 -47.02 3.38
CA VAL A 166 7.70 -46.29 3.91
C VAL A 166 7.38 -45.76 5.29
N THR A 167 8.27 -46.01 6.26
CA THR A 167 8.18 -45.41 7.60
C THR A 167 9.07 -44.18 7.65
N LEU A 168 8.49 -43.02 8.00
CA LEU A 168 9.22 -41.77 8.21
C LEU A 168 9.44 -41.53 9.70
N ASN A 169 10.69 -41.21 10.08
CA ASN A 169 11.06 -40.79 11.42
C ASN A 169 11.77 -39.44 11.35
N TRP A 170 11.47 -38.53 12.28
CA TRP A 170 12.12 -37.22 12.35
C TRP A 170 12.16 -36.71 13.79
N ILE A 171 13.00 -35.70 14.01
CA ILE A 171 13.10 -34.96 15.26
C ILE A 171 12.14 -33.77 15.16
N ASN A 172 11.20 -33.70 16.11
CA ASN A 172 10.29 -32.57 16.26
C ASN A 172 11.10 -31.30 16.57
N PRO A 173 10.89 -30.19 15.82
CA PRO A 173 11.66 -28.96 16.00
C PRO A 173 11.31 -28.16 17.26
N GLY A 174 10.37 -28.64 18.08
CA GLY A 174 10.23 -28.21 19.46
C GLY A 174 9.37 -26.97 19.68
N ASN A 175 8.74 -26.41 18.64
CA ASN A 175 7.72 -25.39 18.85
C ASN A 175 6.38 -26.05 19.22
N ASN A 176 5.70 -25.50 20.21
CA ASN A 176 4.38 -25.95 20.67
C ASN A 176 3.24 -25.37 19.82
N THR A 177 3.55 -24.77 18.67
CA THR A 177 2.58 -24.19 17.73
C THR A 177 2.35 -25.07 16.49
N ILE A 178 3.15 -26.14 16.28
CA ILE A 178 2.90 -27.16 15.25
C ILE A 178 1.56 -27.85 15.54
N THR A 179 0.66 -27.79 14.55
CA THR A 179 -0.65 -28.45 14.61
C THR A 179 -0.71 -29.74 13.80
N HIS A 180 0.07 -29.83 12.72
CA HIS A 180 0.18 -31.00 11.85
C HIS A 180 1.50 -30.96 11.05
N TYR A 181 1.86 -32.09 10.44
CA TYR A 181 2.92 -32.21 9.44
C TYR A 181 2.30 -32.63 8.11
N GLU A 182 2.82 -32.12 7.00
CA GLU A 182 2.43 -32.51 5.65
C GLU A 182 3.59 -33.26 4.95
N VAL A 183 3.27 -34.18 4.05
CA VAL A 183 4.25 -34.98 3.30
C VAL A 183 3.86 -35.02 1.82
N SER A 184 4.82 -34.78 0.92
CA SER A 184 4.65 -34.98 -0.53
C SER A 184 5.47 -36.18 -0.99
N THR A 185 4.89 -37.02 -1.86
CA THR A 185 5.56 -38.23 -2.40
C THR A 185 6.18 -38.02 -3.78
N ASP A 186 6.00 -36.84 -4.37
CA ASP A 186 6.37 -36.48 -5.74
C ASP A 186 7.27 -35.23 -5.83
N GLY A 187 7.58 -34.61 -4.69
CA GLY A 187 8.39 -33.39 -4.65
C GLY A 187 7.59 -32.08 -4.69
N GLY A 188 6.26 -32.15 -4.71
CA GLY A 188 5.37 -30.98 -4.79
C GLY A 188 5.15 -30.48 -6.21
#